data_AF-R7VII8-F1
#
_entry.id   AF-R7VII8-F1
#
_cell.length_a   1.000
_cell.length_b   1.000
_cell.length_c   1.000
_cell.angle_alpha   90.00
_cell.angle_beta   90.00
_cell.angle_gamma   90.00
#
_symmetry.space_group_name_H-M   'P 1'
#
loop_
_entity.id
_entity.type
_entity.pdbx_description
1 polymer ?
#
loop_
_entity_poly.entity_id
_entity_poly.type
_entity_poly.pdbx_seq_one_letter_code
_entity_poly.pdbx_strand_id
1 'polypeptide(L)'
;SSLNEEDIDMLNDIEEDKDMFRTKTYLYVSDLSRKPIKKIRKKYKLFAWNLLVIAIFYGLPVIQLVITYQQVLNNSGNQDLCFYNFFCATPFGVLSAFNNIFSNIGYVMLGFLFLILVFRRDRQYKRALEQDPRQLKELGIPQHFGLFYALGIALIMEGILSACYHVCPNHSNYQFDTAFMYMIGWLGMLKIYQIRHPDINAHAHTAYFALATVVFFGVIGVVFIKFRGTLGFWIFFGVLYMICVLMLSIHLYYLGRWKLDCGVFTRLYLTLRADRFSCCRPTYVDRFVLITIANLVNWGIVIFGLVSYPEFKDFASYLLSIVIINLLMYFAFYIIMKLRCGERLLMVPLVYTGLAAFTWACALYFFLARNTSWQMTPAMSRDENADCLLLHFYDGHDVWHALSAISLFLSFMVLLYLDDDVAYKPRNTISVF
;
A
#
# COMPACT_ATOMS: atom_id res chain seq x y z
N SER A 1 24.44 36.09 35.06
CA SER A 1 24.51 34.62 35.04
C SER A 1 23.08 34.10 35.06
N SER A 2 22.43 34.09 33.91
CA SER A 2 21.06 33.60 33.74
C SER A 2 21.16 32.12 33.38
N LEU A 3 20.88 31.26 34.36
CA LEU A 3 20.65 29.85 34.10
C LEU A 3 19.40 29.75 33.21
N ASN A 4 19.61 29.32 31.96
CA ASN A 4 18.52 28.99 31.05
C ASN A 4 17.80 27.76 31.61
N GLU A 5 16.50 27.89 31.86
CA GLU A 5 15.61 26.79 32.27
C GLU A 5 15.40 25.72 31.17
N GLU A 6 16.13 25.81 30.04
CA GLU A 6 16.18 24.80 28.98
C GLU A 6 17.23 23.70 29.23
N ASP A 7 18.11 23.85 30.22
CA ASP A 7 19.12 22.84 30.60
C ASP A 7 18.65 21.88 31.71
N ILE A 8 17.35 21.84 31.99
CA ILE A 8 16.76 20.80 32.85
C ILE A 8 16.43 19.60 31.96
N ASP A 9 17.43 18.74 31.77
CA ASP A 9 17.28 17.39 31.27
C ASP A 9 16.34 16.62 32.21
N MET A 10 15.05 16.70 31.91
CA MET A 10 14.01 16.00 32.66
C MET A 10 14.24 14.51 32.45
N LEU A 11 14.60 13.81 33.54
CA LEU A 11 14.71 12.34 33.67
C LEU A 11 13.59 11.49 33.01
N ASN A 12 12.52 12.11 32.50
CA ASN A 12 11.47 11.50 31.71
C ASN A 12 11.87 11.18 30.26
N ASP A 13 12.93 11.80 29.71
CA ASP A 13 13.40 11.49 28.34
C ASP A 13 14.17 10.17 28.27
N ILE A 14 14.67 9.67 29.41
CA ILE A 14 15.34 8.37 29.54
C ILE A 14 14.36 7.20 29.28
N GLU A 15 13.05 7.39 29.48
CA GLU A 15 12.02 6.39 29.16
C GLU A 15 11.56 6.43 27.67
N GLU A 16 11.71 7.59 27.00
CA GLU A 16 11.48 7.76 25.56
C GLU A 16 12.72 7.36 24.72
N ASP A 17 13.86 7.11 25.38
CA ASP A 17 15.13 6.96 24.70
C ASP A 17 15.26 5.64 23.94
N LYS A 18 15.67 5.74 22.67
CA LYS A 18 15.83 4.58 21.76
C LYS A 18 16.93 3.62 22.23
N ASP A 19 17.74 4.04 23.19
CA ASP A 19 18.93 3.34 23.65
C ASP A 19 18.64 2.17 24.61
N MET A 20 17.48 2.15 25.31
CA MET A 20 17.13 1.03 26.20
C MET A 20 16.73 -0.26 25.46
N PHE A 21 16.41 -0.17 24.15
CA PHE A 21 16.10 -1.31 23.28
C PHE A 21 17.34 -1.99 22.69
N ARG A 22 18.52 -1.39 22.89
CA ARG A 22 19.76 -1.74 22.19
C ARG A 22 20.36 -3.09 22.64
N THR A 23 19.93 -3.63 23.78
CA THR A 23 20.50 -4.82 24.41
C THR A 23 19.61 -6.06 24.42
N LYS A 24 18.31 -5.96 24.07
CA LYS A 24 17.38 -7.10 24.10
C LYS A 24 17.31 -7.83 22.75
N THR A 25 17.60 -9.12 22.74
CA THR A 25 17.46 -10.01 21.57
C THR A 25 16.00 -10.28 21.20
N TYR A 26 15.10 -10.23 22.18
CA TYR A 26 13.65 -10.39 21.99
C TYR A 26 12.93 -9.11 22.42
N LEU A 27 12.08 -8.60 21.54
CA LEU A 27 11.28 -7.39 21.76
C LEU A 27 9.81 -7.76 21.91
N TYR A 28 9.15 -7.12 22.87
CA TYR A 28 7.71 -7.26 23.09
C TYR A 28 6.99 -5.95 22.76
N VAL A 29 5.69 -6.03 22.49
CA VAL A 29 4.89 -4.84 22.13
C VAL A 29 4.91 -3.80 23.25
N SER A 30 5.01 -4.23 24.52
CA SER A 30 5.19 -3.33 25.66
C SER A 30 6.45 -2.46 25.57
N ASP A 31 7.52 -2.96 24.94
CA ASP A 31 8.75 -2.21 24.73
C ASP A 31 8.48 -1.07 23.71
N LEU A 32 7.65 -1.31 22.69
CA LEU A 32 7.36 -0.36 21.60
C LEU A 32 6.02 0.38 21.72
N SER A 33 5.42 0.42 22.92
CA SER A 33 4.13 1.08 23.20
C SER A 33 4.19 2.01 24.41
N ARG A 34 5.23 2.84 24.48
CA ARG A 34 5.48 3.77 25.60
C ARG A 34 4.85 5.13 25.38
N LYS A 35 4.71 5.56 24.12
CA LYS A 35 4.21 6.90 23.82
C LYS A 35 2.75 7.07 24.27
N PRO A 36 2.36 8.27 24.72
CA PRO A 36 1.00 8.51 25.18
C PRO A 36 0.00 8.35 24.02
N ILE A 37 -1.08 7.59 24.27
CA ILE A 37 -2.13 7.26 23.27
C ILE A 37 -2.68 8.51 22.59
N LYS A 38 -2.82 9.63 23.30
CA LYS A 38 -3.29 10.92 22.74
C LYS A 38 -2.35 11.45 21.64
N LYS A 39 -1.02 11.40 21.85
CA LYS A 39 0.01 11.84 20.88
C LYS A 39 -0.02 10.95 19.64
N ILE A 40 -0.08 9.63 19.84
CA ILE A 40 -0.15 8.66 18.75
C ILE A 40 -1.46 8.80 17.94
N ARG A 41 -2.60 8.99 18.60
CA ARG A 41 -3.90 9.19 17.93
C ARG A 41 -3.90 10.45 17.05
N LYS A 42 -3.35 11.57 17.55
CA LYS A 42 -3.17 12.77 16.74
C LYS A 42 -2.33 12.46 15.49
N LYS A 43 -1.16 11.82 15.67
CA LYS A 43 -0.27 11.39 14.57
C LYS A 43 -1.00 10.58 13.50
N TYR A 44 -1.78 9.57 13.87
CA TYR A 44 -2.48 8.74 12.87
C TYR A 44 -3.69 9.41 12.24
N LYS A 45 -4.32 10.39 12.90
CA LYS A 45 -5.41 11.19 12.30
C LYS A 45 -4.92 12.00 11.09
N LEU A 46 -3.65 12.41 11.08
CA LEU A 46 -3.05 13.09 9.94
C LEU A 46 -3.02 12.22 8.68
N PHE A 47 -2.98 10.89 8.78
CA PHE A 47 -2.98 10.04 7.58
C PHE A 47 -4.27 10.22 6.77
N ALA A 48 -5.43 10.16 7.43
CA ALA A 48 -6.72 10.34 6.77
C ALA A 48 -6.90 11.77 6.24
N TRP A 49 -6.51 12.79 7.03
CA TRP A 49 -6.60 14.19 6.60
C TRP A 49 -5.71 14.52 5.41
N ASN A 50 -4.43 14.12 5.46
CA ASN A 50 -3.51 14.36 4.36
C ASN A 50 -3.95 13.62 3.11
N LEU A 51 -4.49 12.40 3.23
CA LEU A 51 -5.04 11.66 2.09
C LEU A 51 -6.23 12.38 1.47
N LEU A 52 -7.14 12.93 2.28
CA LEU A 52 -8.26 13.71 1.77
C LEU A 52 -7.79 14.95 0.98
N VAL A 53 -6.76 15.64 1.48
CA VAL A 53 -6.14 16.76 0.76
C VAL A 53 -5.55 16.28 -0.57
N ILE A 54 -4.75 15.21 -0.56
CA ILE A 54 -4.18 14.62 -1.78
C ILE A 54 -5.29 14.24 -2.76
N ALA A 55 -6.36 13.61 -2.29
CA ALA A 55 -7.50 13.20 -3.10
C ALA A 55 -8.19 14.38 -3.80
N ILE A 56 -8.37 15.50 -3.12
CA ILE A 56 -8.99 16.70 -3.70
C ILE A 56 -8.06 17.33 -4.75
N PHE A 57 -6.80 17.58 -4.41
CA PHE A 57 -5.85 18.23 -5.32
C PHE A 57 -5.48 17.36 -6.51
N TYR A 58 -5.49 16.04 -6.34
CA TYR A 58 -5.27 15.09 -7.44
C TYR A 58 -6.53 14.90 -8.28
N GLY A 59 -7.70 14.77 -7.65
CA GLY A 59 -8.96 14.47 -8.34
C GLY A 59 -9.54 15.64 -9.14
N LEU A 60 -9.38 16.88 -8.68
CA LEU A 60 -9.93 18.05 -9.38
C LEU A 60 -9.38 18.20 -10.82
N PRO A 61 -8.05 18.18 -11.06
CA PRO A 61 -7.50 18.19 -12.42
C PRO A 61 -7.93 16.99 -13.28
N VAL A 62 -8.06 15.81 -12.67
CA VAL A 62 -8.48 14.59 -13.36
C VAL A 62 -9.88 14.75 -13.93
N ILE A 63 -10.83 15.20 -13.10
CA ILE A 63 -12.22 15.45 -13.51
C ILE A 63 -12.27 16.48 -14.64
N GLN A 64 -11.52 17.58 -14.51
CA GLN A 64 -11.44 18.60 -15.57
C GLN A 64 -10.91 18.03 -16.88
N LEU A 65 -9.85 17.21 -16.82
CA LEU A 65 -9.22 16.64 -18.01
C LEU A 65 -10.15 15.65 -18.73
N VAL A 66 -10.82 14.76 -17.99
CA VAL A 66 -11.68 13.74 -18.62
C VAL A 66 -12.94 14.35 -19.25
N ILE A 67 -13.50 15.42 -18.65
CA ILE A 67 -14.57 16.21 -19.26
C ILE A 67 -14.08 16.84 -20.57
N THR A 68 -12.87 17.40 -20.58
CA THR A 68 -12.29 18.00 -21.78
C THR A 68 -12.08 16.95 -22.88
N TYR A 69 -11.56 15.76 -22.55
CA TYR A 69 -11.39 14.68 -23.53
C TYR A 69 -12.72 14.21 -24.10
N GLN A 70 -13.76 14.07 -23.27
CA GLN A 70 -15.09 13.68 -23.73
C GLN A 70 -15.69 14.73 -24.68
N GLN A 71 -15.48 16.02 -24.42
CA GLN A 71 -15.88 17.09 -25.33
C GLN A 71 -15.12 17.04 -26.66
N VAL A 72 -13.80 16.81 -26.62
CA VAL A 72 -12.99 16.68 -27.84
C VAL A 72 -13.41 15.47 -28.65
N LEU A 73 -13.68 14.32 -28.02
CA LEU A 73 -14.21 13.13 -28.67
C LEU A 73 -15.53 13.43 -29.39
N ASN A 74 -16.49 14.05 -28.70
CA ASN A 74 -17.80 14.36 -29.25
C ASN A 74 -17.74 15.40 -30.38
N ASN A 75 -16.88 16.42 -30.26
CA ASN A 75 -16.76 17.48 -31.27
C ASN A 75 -15.97 17.05 -32.50
N SER A 76 -14.91 16.24 -32.33
CA SER A 76 -14.08 15.77 -33.43
C SER A 76 -14.65 14.55 -34.14
N GLY A 77 -15.48 13.75 -33.46
CA GLY A 77 -15.93 12.45 -33.92
C GLY A 77 -14.82 11.38 -33.97
N ASN A 78 -13.60 11.69 -33.47
CA ASN A 78 -12.46 10.79 -33.57
C ASN A 78 -12.49 9.71 -32.48
N GLN A 79 -13.05 8.55 -32.81
CA GLN A 79 -13.16 7.39 -31.92
C GLN A 79 -11.82 6.70 -31.61
N ASP A 80 -10.71 7.15 -32.20
CA ASP A 80 -9.37 6.59 -31.92
C ASP A 80 -8.72 7.24 -30.67
N LEU A 81 -9.35 8.26 -30.10
CA LEU A 81 -8.85 8.97 -28.91
C LEU A 81 -9.02 8.16 -27.61
N CYS A 82 -10.10 7.38 -27.51
CA CYS A 82 -10.48 6.65 -26.31
C CYS A 82 -10.69 5.17 -26.65
N PHE A 83 -10.06 4.28 -25.87
CA PHE A 83 -10.01 2.84 -26.12
C PHE A 83 -11.17 2.13 -25.42
N TYR A 84 -12.36 2.19 -26.01
CA TYR A 84 -13.54 1.50 -25.48
C TYR A 84 -13.68 0.07 -26.03
N ASN A 85 -14.43 -0.75 -25.29
CA ASN A 85 -15.06 -1.94 -25.84
C ASN A 85 -16.37 -1.52 -26.52
N PHE A 86 -16.30 -1.16 -27.80
CA PHE A 86 -17.44 -0.62 -28.56
C PHE A 86 -18.61 -1.61 -28.68
N PHE A 87 -18.38 -2.92 -28.56
CA PHE A 87 -19.44 -3.93 -28.62
C PHE A 87 -20.31 -3.96 -27.36
N CYS A 88 -19.78 -3.49 -26.22
CA CYS A 88 -20.52 -3.43 -24.96
C CYS A 88 -20.70 -2.01 -24.41
N ALA A 89 -20.10 -0.99 -25.02
CA ALA A 89 -20.21 0.39 -24.54
C ALA A 89 -21.67 0.87 -24.56
N THR A 90 -22.24 1.11 -23.39
CA THR A 90 -23.61 1.63 -23.26
C THR A 90 -23.58 3.14 -23.05
N PRO A 91 -24.05 3.96 -24.01
CA PRO A 91 -24.06 5.40 -23.84
C PRO A 91 -25.16 5.85 -22.87
N PHE A 92 -24.88 6.87 -22.06
CA PHE A 92 -25.86 7.53 -21.22
C PHE A 92 -25.58 9.03 -21.15
N GLY A 93 -26.50 9.84 -21.70
CA GLY A 93 -26.32 11.29 -21.79
C GLY A 93 -25.07 11.66 -22.59
N VAL A 94 -24.11 12.32 -21.93
CA VAL A 94 -22.85 12.77 -22.56
C VAL A 94 -21.72 11.72 -22.50
N LEU A 95 -21.94 10.60 -21.80
CA LEU A 95 -20.93 9.57 -21.55
C LEU A 95 -21.07 8.43 -22.57
N SER A 96 -19.97 8.06 -23.22
CA SER A 96 -19.95 7.02 -24.26
C SER A 96 -20.01 5.60 -23.70
N ALA A 97 -19.38 5.35 -22.54
CA ALA A 97 -19.29 4.05 -21.89
C ALA A 97 -19.73 4.14 -20.42
N PHE A 98 -21.02 4.36 -20.19
CA PHE A 98 -21.58 4.54 -18.84
C PHE A 98 -21.46 3.30 -17.97
N ASN A 99 -21.56 2.11 -18.56
CA ASN A 99 -21.35 0.84 -17.89
C ASN A 99 -19.99 0.74 -17.21
N ASN A 100 -18.91 1.11 -17.90
CA ASN A 100 -17.55 1.10 -17.33
C ASN A 100 -17.34 2.11 -16.20
N ILE A 101 -18.08 3.21 -16.22
CA ILE A 101 -18.07 4.20 -15.14
C ILE A 101 -18.86 3.64 -13.95
N PHE A 102 -20.03 3.06 -14.21
CA PHE A 102 -20.92 2.57 -13.18
C PHE A 102 -20.42 1.29 -12.49
N SER A 103 -19.67 0.42 -13.17
CA SER A 103 -19.08 -0.79 -12.59
C SER A 103 -18.15 -0.49 -11.40
N ASN A 104 -17.59 0.72 -11.33
CA ASN A 104 -16.74 1.19 -10.24
C ASN A 104 -17.51 1.60 -8.96
N ILE A 105 -18.84 1.64 -8.97
CA ILE A 105 -19.66 2.02 -7.81
C ILE A 105 -19.43 1.09 -6.60
N GLY A 106 -19.04 -0.17 -6.84
CA GLY A 106 -18.75 -1.16 -5.81
C GLY A 106 -17.64 -0.69 -4.86
N TYR A 107 -16.57 -0.10 -5.38
CA TYR A 107 -15.47 0.45 -4.57
C TYR A 107 -15.94 1.55 -3.62
N VAL A 108 -16.78 2.46 -4.14
CA VAL A 108 -17.34 3.59 -3.35
C VAL A 108 -18.25 3.07 -2.24
N MET A 109 -19.20 2.19 -2.57
CA MET A 109 -20.16 1.64 -1.60
C MET A 109 -19.44 0.82 -0.51
N LEU A 110 -18.51 -0.05 -0.90
CA LEU A 110 -17.76 -0.88 0.05
C LEU A 110 -16.76 -0.05 0.86
N GLY A 111 -16.21 1.02 0.29
CA GLY A 111 -15.39 1.99 1.02
C GLY A 111 -16.17 2.70 2.12
N PHE A 112 -17.39 3.17 1.83
CA PHE A 112 -18.28 3.74 2.86
C PHE A 112 -18.65 2.71 3.93
N LEU A 113 -19.00 1.48 3.53
CA LEU A 113 -19.28 0.39 4.47
C LEU A 113 -18.08 0.13 5.38
N PHE A 114 -16.87 0.08 4.82
CA PHE A 114 -15.63 -0.09 5.59
C PHE A 114 -15.45 1.04 6.62
N LEU A 115 -15.63 2.30 6.21
CA LEU A 115 -15.54 3.45 7.11
C LEU A 115 -16.54 3.38 8.26
N ILE A 116 -17.79 2.96 8.00
CA ILE A 116 -18.82 2.76 9.03
C ILE A 116 -18.39 1.67 10.02
N LEU A 117 -17.85 0.54 9.53
CA LEU A 117 -17.39 -0.56 10.37
C LEU A 117 -16.18 -0.16 11.23
N VAL A 118 -15.22 0.57 10.66
CA VAL A 118 -14.07 1.14 11.37
C VAL A 118 -14.53 2.15 12.42
N PHE A 119 -15.48 3.02 12.09
CA PHE A 119 -16.05 3.98 13.02
C PHE A 119 -16.74 3.32 14.21
N ARG A 120 -17.54 2.28 13.94
CA ARG A 120 -18.20 1.49 14.99
C ARG A 120 -17.17 0.89 15.95
N ARG A 121 -16.10 0.30 15.42
CA ARG A 121 -15.03 -0.34 16.20
C ARG A 121 -14.18 0.67 16.96
N ASP A 122 -13.86 1.83 16.37
CA ASP A 122 -13.18 2.94 17.03
C ASP A 122 -14.00 3.49 18.20
N ARG A 123 -15.33 3.60 18.04
CA ARG A 123 -16.22 4.02 19.12
C ARG A 123 -16.29 2.99 20.26
N GLN A 124 -16.38 1.71 19.93
CA GLN A 124 -16.36 0.62 20.93
C GLN A 124 -15.03 0.63 21.71
N TYR A 125 -13.90 0.76 21.01
CA TYR A 125 -12.59 0.84 21.63
C TYR A 125 -12.43 2.06 22.55
N LYS A 126 -12.95 3.24 22.15
CA LYS A 126 -12.94 4.44 23.01
C LYS A 126 -13.77 4.27 24.27
N ARG A 127 -14.96 3.65 24.16
CA ARG A 127 -15.80 3.35 25.34
C ARG A 127 -15.11 2.37 26.30
N ALA A 128 -14.46 1.33 25.77
CA ALA A 128 -13.68 0.41 26.59
C ALA A 128 -12.52 1.12 27.30
N LEU A 129 -11.85 2.06 26.61
CA LEU A 129 -10.78 2.88 27.19
C LEU A 129 -11.26 3.81 28.31
N GLU A 130 -12.49 4.32 28.22
CA GLU A 130 -13.10 5.16 29.26
C GLU A 130 -13.52 4.35 30.49
N GLN A 131 -13.94 3.09 30.30
CA GLN A 131 -14.37 2.19 31.37
C GLN A 131 -13.20 1.62 32.18
N ASP A 132 -12.15 1.11 31.50
CA ASP A 132 -10.95 0.59 32.16
C ASP A 132 -9.67 1.03 31.42
N PRO A 133 -9.11 2.19 31.80
CA PRO A 133 -7.87 2.69 31.21
C PRO A 133 -6.64 1.82 31.49
N ARG A 134 -6.61 1.07 32.60
CA ARG A 134 -5.44 0.29 33.01
C ARG A 134 -5.35 -1.00 32.21
N GLN A 135 -6.47 -1.72 32.09
CA GLN A 135 -6.55 -2.93 31.29
C GLN A 135 -6.12 -2.68 29.83
N LEU A 136 -6.55 -1.58 29.23
CA LEU A 136 -6.17 -1.21 27.86
C LEU A 136 -4.75 -0.67 27.71
N LYS A 137 -4.04 -0.34 28.80
CA LYS A 137 -2.62 0.05 28.76
C LYS A 137 -1.70 -1.17 28.82
N GLU A 138 -2.17 -2.26 29.42
CA GLU A 138 -1.38 -3.46 29.69
C GLU A 138 -1.72 -4.64 28.78
N LEU A 139 -2.94 -4.68 28.21
CA LEU A 139 -3.39 -5.77 27.35
C LEU A 139 -3.46 -5.37 25.87
N GLY A 140 -3.28 -6.38 25.02
CA GLY A 140 -3.49 -6.35 23.58
C GLY A 140 -2.61 -5.37 22.82
N ILE A 141 -2.82 -5.29 21.51
CA ILE A 141 -2.10 -4.35 20.67
C ILE A 141 -2.77 -2.97 20.75
N PRO A 142 -2.03 -1.87 20.96
CA PRO A 142 -2.57 -0.52 20.91
C PRO A 142 -3.30 -0.24 19.59
N GLN A 143 -4.63 -0.07 19.65
CA GLN A 143 -5.43 0.14 18.44
C GLN A 143 -5.39 1.62 18.03
N HIS A 144 -4.99 1.86 16.79
CA HIS A 144 -5.11 3.16 16.13
C HIS A 144 -5.81 2.99 14.79
N PHE A 145 -6.94 3.68 14.65
CA PHE A 145 -7.81 3.54 13.49
C PHE A 145 -7.51 4.52 12.34
N GLY A 146 -6.55 5.45 12.51
CA GLY A 146 -6.25 6.47 11.51
C GLY A 146 -5.83 5.92 10.14
N LEU A 147 -4.99 4.88 10.11
CA LEU A 147 -4.63 4.18 8.86
C LEU A 147 -5.81 3.40 8.26
N PHE A 148 -6.71 2.85 9.09
CA PHE A 148 -7.92 2.20 8.58
C PHE A 148 -8.88 3.23 7.94
N TYR A 149 -9.09 4.39 8.56
CA TYR A 149 -9.84 5.47 7.91
C TYR A 149 -9.19 5.90 6.60
N ALA A 150 -7.86 5.99 6.54
CA ALA A 150 -7.14 6.28 5.31
C ALA A 150 -7.35 5.20 4.23
N LEU A 151 -7.28 3.91 4.58
CA LEU A 151 -7.58 2.80 3.64
C LEU A 151 -9.01 2.87 3.10
N GLY A 152 -10.00 3.18 3.95
CA GLY A 152 -11.39 3.34 3.51
C GLY A 152 -11.59 4.53 2.55
N ILE A 153 -10.97 5.68 2.85
CA ILE A 153 -10.99 6.84 1.94
C ILE A 153 -10.27 6.51 0.62
N ALA A 154 -9.14 5.79 0.69
CA ALA A 154 -8.41 5.37 -0.49
C ALA A 154 -9.25 4.47 -1.40
N LEU A 155 -10.05 3.55 -0.84
CA LEU A 155 -10.95 2.69 -1.61
C LEU A 155 -12.09 3.46 -2.29
N ILE A 156 -12.63 4.49 -1.62
CA ILE A 156 -13.63 5.37 -2.24
C ILE A 156 -13.01 6.14 -3.41
N MET A 157 -11.82 6.70 -3.19
CA MET A 157 -11.12 7.48 -4.21
C MET A 157 -10.64 6.64 -5.38
N GLU A 158 -10.24 5.39 -5.14
CA GLU A 158 -9.98 4.39 -6.17
C GLU A 158 -11.19 4.26 -7.10
N GLY A 159 -12.40 4.03 -6.55
CA GLY A 159 -13.62 3.94 -7.34
C GLY A 159 -13.91 5.22 -8.15
N ILE A 160 -13.71 6.40 -7.57
CA ILE A 160 -13.94 7.68 -8.25
C ILE A 160 -12.95 7.89 -9.40
N LEU A 161 -11.67 7.65 -9.17
CA LEU A 161 -10.62 7.93 -10.16
C LEU A 161 -10.55 6.84 -11.24
N SER A 162 -10.85 5.59 -10.89
CA SER A 162 -11.07 4.50 -11.84
C SER A 162 -12.24 4.82 -12.77
N ALA A 163 -13.37 5.26 -12.20
CA ALA A 163 -14.52 5.72 -12.99
C ALA A 163 -14.14 6.89 -13.91
N CYS A 164 -13.32 7.85 -13.45
CA CYS A 164 -12.84 8.94 -14.28
C CYS A 164 -11.95 8.46 -15.44
N TYR A 165 -11.07 7.48 -15.21
CA TYR A 165 -10.27 6.87 -16.28
C TYR A 165 -11.16 6.27 -17.37
N HIS A 166 -12.22 5.55 -16.99
CA HIS A 166 -13.15 4.93 -17.92
C HIS A 166 -14.07 5.91 -18.66
N VAL A 167 -14.08 7.20 -18.30
CA VAL A 167 -14.72 8.25 -19.12
C VAL A 167 -14.04 8.39 -20.47
N CYS A 168 -12.71 8.22 -20.56
CA CYS A 168 -11.96 8.14 -21.82
C CYS A 168 -10.63 7.42 -21.55
N PRO A 169 -10.60 6.08 -21.68
CA PRO A 169 -9.42 5.28 -21.39
C PRO A 169 -8.35 5.52 -22.44
N ASN A 170 -7.20 6.00 -21.99
CA ASN A 170 -6.02 6.19 -22.82
C ASN A 170 -4.74 6.11 -21.97
N HIS A 171 -3.59 6.04 -22.65
CA HIS A 171 -2.27 5.98 -22.00
C HIS A 171 -2.00 7.11 -21.01
N SER A 172 -2.43 8.34 -21.31
CA SER A 172 -2.17 9.52 -20.45
C SER A 172 -3.02 9.52 -19.19
N ASN A 173 -4.22 8.94 -19.25
CA ASN A 173 -5.19 8.88 -18.15
C ASN A 173 -5.05 7.62 -17.30
N TYR A 174 -4.34 6.60 -17.79
CA TYR A 174 -4.16 5.31 -17.09
C TYR A 174 -3.62 5.48 -15.67
N GLN A 175 -2.75 6.48 -15.47
CA GLN A 175 -2.18 6.77 -14.16
C GLN A 175 -3.23 7.16 -13.10
N PHE A 176 -4.38 7.70 -13.49
CA PHE A 176 -5.43 8.12 -12.55
C PHE A 176 -5.99 6.95 -11.75
N ASP A 177 -6.15 5.81 -12.41
CA ASP A 177 -6.58 4.56 -11.83
C ASP A 177 -5.46 3.97 -10.95
N THR A 178 -4.25 3.85 -11.50
CA THR A 178 -3.15 3.15 -10.82
C THR A 178 -2.60 3.89 -9.59
N ALA A 179 -2.75 5.22 -9.52
CA ALA A 179 -2.20 6.00 -8.42
C ALA A 179 -2.80 5.59 -7.06
N PHE A 180 -4.12 5.43 -6.97
CA PHE A 180 -4.76 5.04 -5.71
C PHE A 180 -4.60 3.55 -5.39
N MET A 181 -4.40 2.70 -6.39
CA MET A 181 -3.92 1.32 -6.19
C MET A 181 -2.57 1.31 -5.45
N TYR A 182 -1.61 2.16 -5.85
CA TYR A 182 -0.34 2.32 -5.11
C TYR A 182 -0.57 2.81 -3.69
N MET A 183 -1.47 3.79 -3.51
CA MET A 183 -1.82 4.32 -2.18
C MET A 183 -2.37 3.24 -1.26
N ILE A 184 -3.29 2.41 -1.76
CA ILE A 184 -3.86 1.29 -1.00
C ILE A 184 -2.77 0.29 -0.61
N GLY A 185 -1.92 -0.10 -1.57
CA GLY A 185 -0.83 -1.05 -1.31
C GLY A 185 0.17 -0.53 -0.28
N TRP A 186 0.58 0.73 -0.42
CA TRP A 186 1.51 1.40 0.50
C TRP A 186 0.93 1.57 1.90
N LEU A 187 -0.32 2.06 2.02
CA LEU A 187 -1.02 2.19 3.29
C LEU A 187 -1.24 0.81 3.94
N GLY A 188 -1.49 -0.23 3.15
CA GLY A 188 -1.58 -1.62 3.61
C GLY A 188 -0.28 -2.09 4.26
N MET A 189 0.87 -1.89 3.60
CA MET A 189 2.18 -2.23 4.16
C MET A 189 2.47 -1.45 5.45
N LEU A 190 2.22 -0.13 5.45
CA LEU A 190 2.36 0.70 6.65
C LEU A 190 1.45 0.22 7.78
N LYS A 191 0.24 -0.24 7.45
CA LYS A 191 -0.71 -0.74 8.43
C LYS A 191 -0.24 -2.04 9.05
N ILE A 192 0.22 -3.01 8.25
CA ILE A 192 0.77 -4.28 8.75
C ILE A 192 1.97 -3.99 9.67
N TYR A 193 2.87 -3.08 9.25
CA TYR A 193 4.03 -2.68 10.06
C TYR A 193 3.62 -2.06 11.39
N GLN A 194 2.63 -1.16 11.36
CA GLN A 194 2.12 -0.46 12.53
C GLN A 194 1.62 -1.40 13.63
N ILE A 195 1.11 -2.58 13.29
CA ILE A 195 0.48 -3.49 14.26
C ILE A 195 1.49 -3.93 15.34
N ARG A 196 2.72 -4.30 14.94
CA ARG A 196 3.77 -4.72 15.88
C ARG A 196 4.74 -3.61 16.26
N HIS A 197 4.66 -2.47 15.57
CA HIS A 197 5.58 -1.35 15.72
C HIS A 197 4.85 -0.01 15.97
N PRO A 198 4.02 0.12 17.03
CA PRO A 198 3.15 1.29 17.20
C PRO A 198 3.89 2.62 17.35
N ASP A 199 5.07 2.62 18.00
CA ASP A 199 5.83 3.84 18.28
C ASP A 199 6.85 4.25 17.22
N ILE A 200 7.35 3.30 16.41
CA ILE A 200 8.44 3.53 15.45
C ILE A 200 7.97 3.71 14.00
N ASN A 201 6.65 3.77 13.76
CA ASN A 201 6.12 3.97 12.43
C ASN A 201 6.46 5.35 11.84
N ALA A 202 6.51 5.45 10.51
CA ALA A 202 6.75 6.70 9.79
C ALA A 202 5.69 7.78 10.12
N HIS A 203 6.09 9.04 10.02
CA HIS A 203 5.15 10.16 10.07
C HIS A 203 4.38 10.27 8.75
N ALA A 204 3.12 10.73 8.80
CA ALA A 204 2.25 10.81 7.62
C ALA A 204 2.89 11.60 6.47
N HIS A 205 3.53 12.75 6.76
CA HIS A 205 4.19 13.56 5.73
C HIS A 205 5.33 12.81 5.04
N THR A 206 6.22 12.15 5.80
CA THR A 206 7.32 11.36 5.24
C THR A 206 6.80 10.18 4.42
N ALA A 207 5.77 9.49 4.90
CA ALA A 207 5.17 8.37 4.21
C ALA A 207 4.54 8.78 2.86
N TYR A 208 3.77 9.87 2.84
CA TYR A 208 3.16 10.36 1.60
C TYR A 208 4.18 11.03 0.68
N PHE A 209 5.23 11.66 1.21
CA PHE A 209 6.32 12.19 0.39
C PHE A 209 7.07 11.06 -0.35
N ALA A 210 7.41 9.97 0.36
CA ALA A 210 8.04 8.81 -0.27
C ALA A 210 7.14 8.23 -1.38
N LEU A 211 5.84 8.13 -1.13
CA LEU A 211 4.88 7.66 -2.12
C LEU A 211 4.75 8.63 -3.30
N ALA A 212 4.76 9.95 -3.06
CA ALA A 212 4.77 10.95 -4.12
C ALA A 212 6.02 10.83 -5.00
N THR A 213 7.18 10.51 -4.43
CA THR A 213 8.40 10.21 -5.19
C THR A 213 8.23 8.97 -6.08
N VAL A 214 7.60 7.92 -5.56
CA VAL A 214 7.28 6.70 -6.33
C VAL A 214 6.33 7.01 -7.49
N VAL A 215 5.25 7.74 -7.22
CA VAL A 215 4.28 8.19 -8.25
C VAL A 215 4.96 9.07 -9.29
N PHE A 216 5.86 9.97 -8.88
CA PHE A 216 6.64 10.83 -9.77
C PHE A 216 7.52 10.03 -10.72
N PHE A 217 8.24 9.01 -10.22
CA PHE A 217 8.96 8.07 -11.10
C PHE A 217 8.01 7.33 -12.04
N GLY A 218 6.80 7.01 -11.59
CA GLY A 218 5.72 6.50 -12.45
C GLY A 218 5.40 7.44 -13.62
N VAL A 219 5.16 8.72 -13.35
CA VAL A 219 4.92 9.75 -14.40
C VAL A 219 6.10 9.82 -15.36
N ILE A 220 7.32 9.93 -14.82
CA ILE A 220 8.53 10.00 -15.62
C ILE A 220 8.64 8.77 -16.50
N GLY A 221 8.40 7.56 -15.98
CA GLY A 221 8.43 6.35 -16.78
C GLY A 221 7.43 6.39 -17.93
N VAL A 222 6.17 6.72 -17.64
CA VAL A 222 5.10 6.83 -18.65
C VAL A 222 5.44 7.88 -19.73
N VAL A 223 6.03 9.01 -19.36
CA VAL A 223 6.39 10.07 -20.32
C VAL A 223 7.69 9.74 -21.07
N PHE A 224 8.79 9.42 -20.38
CA PHE A 224 10.10 9.20 -20.99
C PHE A 224 10.16 7.97 -21.89
N ILE A 225 9.46 6.87 -21.53
CA ILE A 225 9.36 5.66 -22.37
C ILE A 225 8.79 6.00 -23.74
N LYS A 226 7.89 7.00 -23.82
CA LYS A 226 7.30 7.46 -25.08
C LYS A 226 8.27 8.26 -25.97
N PHE A 227 9.22 9.01 -25.39
CA PHE A 227 9.93 10.08 -26.12
C PHE A 227 11.42 9.86 -26.41
N ARG A 228 12.22 9.18 -25.55
CA ARG A 228 13.70 9.27 -25.66
C ARG A 228 14.52 8.00 -25.41
N GLY A 229 13.90 6.83 -25.40
CA GLY A 229 14.61 5.55 -25.30
C GLY A 229 14.44 4.88 -23.94
N THR A 230 14.17 3.59 -23.99
CA THR A 230 13.69 2.78 -22.86
C THR A 230 14.82 2.33 -21.93
N LEU A 231 15.91 1.80 -22.48
CA LEU A 231 16.92 1.07 -21.70
C LEU A 231 17.58 1.89 -20.58
N GLY A 232 18.00 3.13 -20.86
CA GLY A 232 18.71 3.97 -19.88
C GLY A 232 17.85 4.30 -18.65
N PHE A 233 16.55 4.56 -18.86
CA PHE A 233 15.60 4.79 -17.77
C PHE A 233 15.40 3.54 -16.93
N TRP A 234 15.21 2.37 -17.55
CA TRP A 234 15.04 1.09 -16.85
C TRP A 234 16.29 0.72 -16.02
N ILE A 235 17.50 0.92 -16.55
CA ILE A 235 18.75 0.71 -15.79
C ILE A 235 18.83 1.67 -14.60
N PHE A 236 18.61 2.97 -14.83
CA PHE A 236 18.66 3.97 -13.78
C PHE A 236 17.66 3.68 -12.66
N PHE A 237 16.39 3.43 -13.02
CA PHE A 237 15.34 3.07 -12.07
C PHE A 237 15.68 1.77 -11.34
N GLY A 238 16.14 0.75 -12.05
CA GLY A 238 16.54 -0.54 -11.46
C GLY A 238 17.63 -0.37 -10.41
N VAL A 239 18.72 0.33 -10.73
CA VAL A 239 19.82 0.59 -9.78
C VAL A 239 19.34 1.40 -8.56
N LEU A 240 18.58 2.48 -8.80
CA LEU A 240 18.03 3.29 -7.71
C LEU A 240 17.12 2.48 -6.80
N TYR A 241 16.22 1.68 -7.39
CA TYR A 241 15.30 0.83 -6.67
C TYR A 241 16.02 -0.21 -5.82
N MET A 242 17.03 -0.89 -6.37
CA MET A 242 17.86 -1.86 -5.65
C MET A 242 18.54 -1.25 -4.43
N ILE A 243 19.10 -0.04 -4.58
CA ILE A 243 19.71 0.71 -3.47
C ILE A 243 18.64 1.06 -2.42
N CYS A 244 17.47 1.56 -2.83
CA CYS A 244 16.38 1.89 -1.92
C CYS A 244 15.88 0.68 -1.14
N VAL A 245 15.68 -0.47 -1.79
CA VAL A 245 15.24 -1.72 -1.14
C VAL A 245 16.30 -2.22 -0.17
N LEU A 246 17.58 -2.14 -0.52
CA LEU A 246 18.68 -2.50 0.38
C LEU A 246 18.72 -1.58 1.62
N MET A 247 18.61 -0.27 1.42
CA MET A 247 18.58 0.70 2.52
C MET A 247 17.37 0.50 3.43
N LEU A 248 16.19 0.28 2.85
CA LEU A 248 14.97 -0.05 3.59
C LEU A 248 15.13 -1.35 4.37
N SER A 249 15.76 -2.36 3.76
CA SER A 249 16.05 -3.66 4.38
C SER A 249 16.95 -3.52 5.61
N ILE A 250 18.02 -2.73 5.51
CA ILE A 250 18.89 -2.45 6.66
C ILE A 250 18.12 -1.68 7.74
N HIS A 251 17.31 -0.69 7.33
CA HIS A 251 16.48 0.06 8.25
C HIS A 251 15.49 -0.85 9.00
N LEU A 252 14.79 -1.75 8.31
CA LEU A 252 13.86 -2.71 8.91
C LEU A 252 14.56 -3.73 9.80
N TYR A 253 15.72 -4.27 9.38
CA TYR A 253 16.50 -5.22 10.17
C TYR A 253 16.90 -4.64 11.54
N TYR A 254 17.30 -3.37 11.56
CA TYR A 254 17.67 -2.65 12.77
C TYR A 254 16.51 -1.85 13.40
N LEU A 255 15.24 -2.03 12.98
CA LEU A 255 14.07 -1.31 13.51
C LEU A 255 14.21 0.23 13.48
N GLY A 256 14.78 0.75 12.41
CA GLY A 256 15.02 2.17 12.19
C GLY A 256 16.07 2.82 13.10
N ARG A 257 16.90 1.98 13.72
CA ARG A 257 18.00 2.40 14.62
C ARG A 257 19.32 2.64 13.89
N TRP A 258 19.41 2.28 12.61
CA TRP A 258 20.61 2.48 11.81
C TRP A 258 20.68 3.91 11.27
N LYS A 259 21.73 4.65 11.65
CA LYS A 259 22.11 5.94 11.08
C LYS A 259 23.30 5.73 10.14
N LEU A 260 23.22 6.32 8.94
CA LEU A 260 24.30 6.35 7.96
C LEU A 260 25.36 7.38 8.42
N ASP A 261 26.31 6.93 9.23
CA ASP A 261 27.47 7.76 9.63
C ASP A 261 28.70 7.42 8.77
N CYS A 262 29.59 8.38 8.50
CA CYS A 262 30.85 8.13 7.75
C CYS A 262 31.74 7.03 8.38
N GLY A 263 31.55 6.73 9.66
CA GLY A 263 32.23 5.64 10.37
C GLY A 263 31.68 4.24 10.11
N VAL A 264 30.61 4.06 9.31
CA VAL A 264 30.04 2.74 9.00
C VAL A 264 31.02 1.87 8.24
N PHE A 265 31.75 2.42 7.26
CA PHE A 265 32.79 1.67 6.54
C PHE A 265 33.96 1.29 7.44
N THR A 266 34.36 2.18 8.36
CA THR A 266 35.40 1.91 9.36
C THR A 266 34.95 0.84 10.35
N ARG A 267 33.70 0.87 10.83
CA ARG A 267 33.12 -0.16 11.71
C ARG A 267 32.98 -1.51 10.99
N LEU A 268 32.49 -1.51 9.75
CA LEU A 268 32.41 -2.73 8.92
C LEU A 268 33.79 -3.33 8.69
N TYR A 269 34.79 -2.50 8.37
CA TYR A 269 36.17 -2.92 8.20
C TYR A 269 36.79 -3.47 9.49
N LEU A 270 36.58 -2.81 10.64
CA LEU A 270 37.06 -3.26 11.94
C LEU A 270 36.39 -4.56 12.40
N THR A 271 35.08 -4.72 12.20
CA THR A 271 34.34 -5.95 12.50
C THR A 271 34.77 -7.10 11.59
N LEU A 272 34.95 -6.86 10.28
CA LEU A 272 35.49 -7.86 9.35
C LEU A 272 36.94 -8.26 9.69
N ARG A 273 37.75 -7.32 10.20
CA ARG A 273 39.14 -7.56 10.61
C ARG A 273 39.24 -8.27 11.97
N ALA A 274 38.31 -8.03 12.89
CA ALA A 274 38.29 -8.62 14.22
C ALA A 274 37.63 -10.02 14.24
N ASP A 275 36.49 -10.21 13.58
CA ASP A 275 35.68 -11.44 13.63
C ASP A 275 35.96 -12.39 12.46
N ARG A 276 37.25 -12.70 12.26
CA ARG A 276 37.91 -13.51 11.23
C ARG A 276 37.28 -14.90 10.96
N PHE A 277 35.98 -15.00 10.64
CA PHE A 277 35.10 -16.17 10.35
C PHE A 277 33.86 -16.40 11.25
N SER A 278 33.60 -15.63 12.32
CA SER A 278 32.34 -15.76 13.13
C SER A 278 31.15 -14.93 12.62
N CYS A 279 31.29 -14.28 11.46
CA CYS A 279 30.34 -13.30 10.91
C CYS A 279 29.01 -13.90 10.38
N CYS A 280 28.82 -15.22 10.43
CA CYS A 280 27.73 -15.91 9.73
C CYS A 280 26.45 -16.11 10.57
N ARG A 281 26.41 -15.68 11.83
CA ARG A 281 25.18 -15.78 12.66
C ARG A 281 24.49 -14.42 12.74
N PRO A 282 23.38 -14.19 12.00
CA PRO A 282 22.63 -12.96 12.12
C PRO A 282 22.04 -12.84 13.53
N THR A 283 22.10 -11.63 14.10
CA THR A 283 21.56 -11.31 15.42
C THR A 283 20.06 -11.62 15.53
N TYR A 284 19.31 -11.40 14.44
CA TYR A 284 17.87 -11.68 14.35
C TYR A 284 17.59 -12.58 13.15
N VAL A 285 17.71 -13.90 13.34
CA VAL A 285 17.65 -14.91 12.27
C VAL A 285 16.35 -14.80 11.46
N ASP A 286 15.20 -14.71 12.11
CA ASP A 286 13.90 -14.69 11.42
C ASP A 286 13.72 -13.46 10.51
N ARG A 287 14.11 -12.27 11.01
CA ARG A 287 14.09 -11.03 10.23
C ARG A 287 15.10 -11.05 9.10
N PHE A 288 16.29 -11.59 9.36
CA PHE A 288 17.33 -11.72 8.35
C PHE A 288 16.84 -12.59 7.18
N VAL A 289 16.32 -13.79 7.45
CA VAL A 289 15.79 -14.69 6.42
C VAL A 289 14.70 -14.04 5.60
N LEU A 290 13.73 -13.36 6.24
CA LEU A 290 12.69 -12.62 5.51
C LEU A 290 13.28 -11.57 4.59
N ILE A 291 14.14 -10.71 5.13
CA ILE A 291 14.69 -9.58 4.40
C ILE A 291 15.53 -10.09 3.23
N THR A 292 16.26 -11.19 3.39
CA THR A 292 16.98 -11.84 2.29
C THR A 292 16.02 -12.33 1.21
N ILE A 293 14.95 -13.06 1.56
CA ILE A 293 13.93 -13.50 0.60
C ILE A 293 13.31 -12.29 -0.12
N ALA A 294 12.95 -11.24 0.63
CA ALA A 294 12.38 -10.02 0.08
C ALA A 294 13.33 -9.32 -0.90
N ASN A 295 14.61 -9.23 -0.58
CA ASN A 295 15.59 -8.69 -1.52
C ASN A 295 15.69 -9.57 -2.77
N LEU A 296 15.81 -10.88 -2.65
CA LEU A 296 15.91 -11.79 -3.79
C LEU A 296 14.71 -11.68 -4.73
N VAL A 297 13.49 -11.61 -4.19
CA VAL A 297 12.26 -11.41 -4.98
C VAL A 297 12.30 -10.05 -5.68
N ASN A 298 12.63 -8.97 -4.96
CA ASN A 298 12.71 -7.63 -5.54
C ASN A 298 13.78 -7.51 -6.63
N TRP A 299 14.93 -8.16 -6.43
CA TRP A 299 16.00 -8.21 -7.43
C TRP A 299 15.56 -9.00 -8.66
N GLY A 300 14.83 -10.10 -8.46
CA GLY A 300 14.19 -10.84 -9.54
C GLY A 300 13.21 -9.99 -10.36
N ILE A 301 12.39 -9.16 -9.71
CA ILE A 301 11.46 -8.24 -10.39
C ILE A 301 12.23 -7.19 -11.22
N VAL A 302 13.31 -6.63 -10.68
CA VAL A 302 14.16 -5.67 -11.42
C VAL A 302 14.78 -6.32 -12.66
N ILE A 303 15.32 -7.53 -12.52
CA ILE A 303 15.89 -8.28 -13.65
C ILE A 303 14.81 -8.58 -14.68
N PHE A 304 13.62 -9.02 -14.24
CA PHE A 304 12.49 -9.27 -15.13
C PHE A 304 12.06 -8.01 -15.91
N GLY A 305 12.01 -6.86 -15.23
CA GLY A 305 11.75 -5.56 -15.87
C GLY A 305 12.82 -5.21 -16.90
N LEU A 306 14.10 -5.41 -16.58
CA LEU A 306 15.24 -5.17 -17.49
C LEU A 306 15.35 -6.15 -18.66
N VAL A 307 14.75 -7.34 -18.58
CA VAL A 307 14.70 -8.28 -19.72
C VAL A 307 13.48 -8.01 -20.59
N SER A 308 12.34 -7.72 -19.97
CA SER A 308 11.05 -7.58 -20.64
C SER A 308 10.76 -6.16 -21.13
N TYR A 309 11.61 -5.17 -20.81
CA TYR A 309 11.40 -3.76 -21.19
C TYR A 309 11.13 -3.47 -22.67
N PRO A 310 11.62 -4.25 -23.67
CA PRO A 310 11.33 -3.96 -25.07
C PRO A 310 9.86 -4.18 -25.41
N GLU A 311 9.21 -5.13 -24.73
CA GLU A 311 7.81 -5.51 -24.95
C GLU A 311 6.88 -4.84 -23.93
N PHE A 312 7.35 -4.62 -22.70
CA PHE A 312 6.60 -3.97 -21.62
C PHE A 312 6.67 -2.44 -21.70
N LYS A 313 5.64 -1.84 -22.33
CA LYS A 313 5.48 -0.37 -22.37
C LYS A 313 4.77 0.21 -21.14
N ASP A 314 4.15 -0.65 -20.33
CA ASP A 314 3.36 -0.25 -19.17
C ASP A 314 4.17 -0.26 -17.87
N PHE A 315 4.89 0.85 -17.67
CA PHE A 315 5.68 1.05 -16.46
C PHE A 315 4.82 1.21 -15.20
N ALA A 316 3.59 1.72 -15.33
CA ALA A 316 2.71 1.89 -14.19
C ALA A 316 2.27 0.52 -13.63
N SER A 317 1.82 -0.40 -14.49
CA SER A 317 1.50 -1.76 -14.04
C SER A 317 2.73 -2.50 -13.49
N TYR A 318 3.91 -2.27 -14.06
CA TYR A 318 5.16 -2.81 -13.51
C TYR A 318 5.41 -2.30 -12.07
N LEU A 319 5.29 -1.00 -11.82
CA LEU A 319 5.41 -0.43 -10.49
C LEU A 319 4.32 -0.95 -9.52
N LEU A 320 3.10 -1.17 -10.03
CA LEU A 320 2.00 -1.74 -9.26
C LEU A 320 2.34 -3.15 -8.81
N SER A 321 2.89 -3.96 -9.71
CA SER A 321 3.30 -5.33 -9.40
C SER A 321 4.33 -5.37 -8.26
N ILE A 322 5.29 -4.44 -8.24
CA ILE A 322 6.25 -4.29 -7.14
C ILE A 322 5.52 -4.04 -5.81
N VAL A 323 4.59 -3.09 -5.79
CA VAL A 323 3.85 -2.73 -4.56
C VAL A 323 3.01 -3.91 -4.07
N ILE A 324 2.27 -4.58 -4.96
CA ILE A 324 1.40 -5.71 -4.62
C ILE A 324 2.22 -6.91 -4.13
N ILE A 325 3.29 -7.28 -4.85
CA ILE A 325 4.14 -8.43 -4.46
C ILE A 325 4.76 -8.18 -3.08
N ASN A 326 5.27 -6.97 -2.82
CA ASN A 326 5.80 -6.62 -1.50
C ASN A 326 4.73 -6.63 -0.41
N LEU A 327 3.52 -6.14 -0.69
CA LEU A 327 2.40 -6.21 0.25
C LEU A 327 2.03 -7.66 0.58
N LEU A 328 1.87 -8.51 -0.43
CA LEU A 328 1.49 -9.93 -0.25
C LEU A 328 2.58 -10.70 0.49
N MET A 329 3.84 -10.47 0.15
CA MET A 329 4.98 -11.06 0.84
C MET A 329 5.02 -10.63 2.30
N TYR A 330 4.80 -9.35 2.57
CA TYR A 330 4.81 -8.86 3.94
C TYR A 330 3.63 -9.36 4.77
N PHE A 331 2.46 -9.47 4.15
CA PHE A 331 1.28 -10.08 4.76
C PHE A 331 1.49 -11.58 5.05
N ALA A 332 2.06 -12.33 4.11
CA ALA A 332 2.39 -13.74 4.31
C ALA A 332 3.39 -13.93 5.45
N PHE A 333 4.44 -13.09 5.51
CA PHE A 333 5.38 -13.08 6.63
C PHE A 333 4.69 -12.82 7.96
N TYR A 334 3.78 -11.83 8.00
CA TYR A 334 3.04 -11.51 9.20
C TYR A 334 2.26 -12.73 9.72
N ILE A 335 1.55 -13.44 8.83
CA ILE A 335 0.81 -14.67 9.19
C ILE A 335 1.77 -15.76 9.68
N ILE A 336 2.88 -16.01 8.97
CA ILE A 336 3.85 -17.05 9.33
C ILE A 336 4.42 -16.78 10.73
N MET A 337 4.80 -15.54 11.02
CA MET A 337 5.34 -15.18 12.33
C MET A 337 4.29 -15.27 13.43
N LYS A 338 3.05 -14.85 13.15
CA LYS A 338 1.92 -15.02 14.08
C LYS A 338 1.78 -16.49 14.50
N LEU A 339 1.79 -17.42 13.54
CA LEU A 339 1.71 -18.85 13.80
C LEU A 339 2.94 -19.39 14.55
N ARG A 340 4.15 -18.96 14.18
CA ARG A 340 5.40 -19.37 14.86
C ARG A 340 5.49 -18.90 16.31
N CYS A 341 4.92 -17.73 16.60
CA CYS A 341 4.83 -17.19 17.96
C CYS A 341 3.69 -17.81 18.80
N GLY A 342 3.00 -18.83 18.27
CA GLY A 342 1.91 -19.52 18.97
C GLY A 342 0.62 -18.72 19.08
N GLU A 343 0.46 -17.67 18.28
CA GLU A 343 -0.79 -16.93 18.14
C GLU A 343 -1.75 -17.66 17.19
N ARG A 344 -3.06 -17.51 17.39
CA ARG A 344 -4.08 -18.27 16.67
C ARG A 344 -4.80 -17.37 15.68
N LEU A 345 -5.08 -17.89 14.50
CA LEU A 345 -6.00 -17.24 13.56
C LEU A 345 -7.44 -17.60 13.96
N LEU A 346 -8.23 -16.61 14.35
CA LEU A 346 -9.65 -16.82 14.65
C LEU A 346 -10.42 -17.17 13.37
N MET A 347 -11.59 -17.79 13.52
CA MET A 347 -12.43 -18.20 12.38
C MET A 347 -12.88 -17.00 11.53
N VAL A 348 -13.16 -15.85 12.14
CA VAL A 348 -13.61 -14.64 11.43
C VAL A 348 -12.58 -14.17 10.38
N PRO A 349 -11.31 -13.86 10.74
CA PRO A 349 -10.31 -13.51 9.73
C PRO A 349 -10.02 -14.65 8.76
N LEU A 350 -10.07 -15.93 9.17
CA LEU A 350 -9.89 -17.06 8.25
C LEU A 350 -10.97 -17.12 7.15
N VAL A 351 -12.24 -16.93 7.52
CA VAL A 351 -13.35 -16.87 6.56
C VAL A 351 -13.16 -15.70 5.60
N TYR A 352 -12.81 -14.51 6.11
CA TYR A 352 -12.52 -13.37 5.26
C TYR A 352 -11.32 -13.61 4.33
N THR A 353 -10.26 -14.27 4.79
CA THR A 353 -9.11 -14.64 3.96
C THR A 353 -9.50 -15.63 2.87
N GLY A 354 -10.29 -16.67 3.19
CA GLY A 354 -10.76 -17.63 2.19
C GLY A 354 -11.65 -16.99 1.13
N LEU A 355 -12.60 -16.14 1.53
CA LEU A 355 -13.45 -15.39 0.62
C LEU A 355 -12.63 -14.42 -0.24
N ALA A 356 -11.69 -13.67 0.37
CA ALA A 356 -10.83 -12.74 -0.36
C ALA A 356 -9.95 -13.46 -1.40
N ALA A 357 -9.38 -14.61 -1.05
CA ALA A 357 -8.56 -15.40 -1.98
C ALA A 357 -9.40 -15.92 -3.16
N PHE A 358 -10.61 -16.41 -2.90
CA PHE A 358 -11.53 -16.82 -3.94
C PHE A 358 -11.90 -15.67 -4.88
N THR A 359 -12.34 -14.53 -4.32
CA THR A 359 -12.75 -13.38 -5.14
C THR A 359 -11.57 -12.75 -5.90
N TRP A 360 -10.35 -12.74 -5.32
CA TRP A 360 -9.15 -12.30 -6.02
C TRP A 360 -8.79 -13.24 -7.18
N ALA A 361 -8.93 -14.56 -7.01
CA ALA A 361 -8.69 -15.52 -8.08
C ALA A 361 -9.68 -15.31 -9.24
N CYS A 362 -10.97 -15.11 -8.94
CA CYS A 362 -11.97 -14.76 -9.94
C CYS A 362 -11.68 -13.41 -10.61
N ALA A 363 -11.28 -12.39 -9.85
CA ALA A 363 -10.89 -11.10 -10.41
C ALA A 363 -9.69 -11.25 -11.36
N LEU A 364 -8.66 -12.00 -10.96
CA LEU A 364 -7.46 -12.20 -11.77
C LEU A 364 -7.77 -12.88 -13.11
N TYR A 365 -8.72 -13.81 -13.13
CA TYR A 365 -9.20 -14.42 -14.37
C TYR A 365 -9.73 -13.36 -15.36
N PHE A 366 -10.62 -12.47 -14.91
CA PHE A 366 -11.17 -11.40 -15.74
C PHE A 366 -10.13 -10.33 -16.09
N PHE A 367 -9.18 -10.05 -15.21
CA PHE A 367 -8.08 -9.12 -15.48
C PHE A 367 -7.16 -9.62 -16.62
N LEU A 368 -6.95 -10.93 -16.70
CA LEU A 368 -6.16 -11.55 -17.76
C LEU A 368 -6.95 -11.70 -19.07
N ALA A 369 -8.27 -11.86 -18.98
CA ALA A 369 -9.18 -11.87 -20.13
C ALA A 369 -9.51 -10.43 -20.56
N ARG A 370 -8.54 -9.77 -21.21
CA ARG A 370 -8.65 -8.37 -21.66
C ARG A 370 -9.55 -8.22 -22.88
N ASN A 371 -10.38 -7.17 -22.88
CA ASN A 371 -11.25 -6.79 -24.01
C ASN A 371 -10.76 -5.53 -24.74
N THR A 372 -9.81 -4.80 -24.16
CA THR A 372 -9.25 -3.55 -24.71
C THR A 372 -7.80 -3.38 -24.27
N SER A 373 -7.00 -2.68 -25.06
CA SER A 373 -5.62 -2.35 -24.69
C SER A 373 -5.16 -1.04 -25.30
N TRP A 374 -4.85 -0.06 -24.44
CA TRP A 374 -4.23 1.22 -24.84
C TRP A 374 -2.76 1.09 -25.25
N GLN A 375 -2.15 -0.08 -25.03
CA GLN A 375 -0.76 -0.37 -25.43
C GLN A 375 -0.63 -0.64 -26.93
N MET A 376 -1.74 -0.99 -27.58
CA MET A 376 -1.83 -1.30 -29.00
C MET A 376 -2.35 -0.10 -29.81
N THR A 377 -2.36 -0.25 -31.14
CA THR A 377 -3.04 0.74 -32.00
C THR A 377 -4.57 0.67 -31.77
N PRO A 378 -5.31 1.77 -32.01
CA PRO A 378 -6.76 1.77 -31.88
C PRO A 378 -7.44 0.66 -32.69
N ALA A 379 -6.95 0.36 -33.89
CA ALA A 379 -7.46 -0.73 -34.73
C ALA A 379 -7.25 -2.11 -34.07
N MET A 380 -6.02 -2.42 -33.62
CA MET A 380 -5.73 -3.70 -32.95
C MET A 380 -6.51 -3.86 -31.64
N SER A 381 -6.72 -2.76 -30.89
CA SER A 381 -7.55 -2.82 -29.68
C SER A 381 -9.03 -3.09 -29.99
N ARG A 382 -9.53 -2.71 -31.17
CA ARG A 382 -10.91 -2.98 -31.59
C ARG A 382 -11.13 -4.44 -31.96
N ASP A 383 -10.09 -5.11 -32.46
CA ASP A 383 -10.14 -6.55 -32.75
C ASP A 383 -10.33 -7.40 -31.48
N GLU A 384 -9.97 -6.87 -30.30
CA GLU A 384 -10.19 -7.51 -28.99
C GLU A 384 -11.56 -7.21 -28.37
N ASN A 385 -12.38 -6.34 -29.00
CA ASN A 385 -13.70 -6.01 -28.48
C ASN A 385 -14.60 -7.26 -28.46
N ALA A 386 -15.39 -7.38 -27.41
CA ALA A 386 -16.27 -8.52 -27.20
C ALA A 386 -17.61 -8.08 -26.65
N ASP A 387 -18.64 -8.89 -26.93
CA ASP A 387 -20.01 -8.66 -26.47
C ASP A 387 -20.09 -8.58 -24.93
N CYS A 388 -21.14 -7.92 -24.45
CA CYS A 388 -21.41 -7.86 -23.01
C CYS A 388 -21.61 -9.26 -22.41
N LEU A 389 -20.96 -9.50 -21.28
CA LEU A 389 -20.99 -10.79 -20.59
C LEU A 389 -22.19 -10.91 -19.65
N LEU A 390 -22.45 -9.87 -18.84
CA LEU A 390 -23.42 -9.91 -17.76
C LEU A 390 -24.52 -8.86 -17.97
N LEU A 391 -25.79 -9.31 -17.91
CA LEU A 391 -27.00 -8.47 -18.02
C LEU A 391 -27.08 -7.64 -19.31
N HIS A 392 -26.36 -8.00 -20.37
CA HIS A 392 -26.18 -7.19 -21.58
C HIS A 392 -25.72 -5.75 -21.30
N PHE A 393 -25.00 -5.55 -20.19
CA PHE A 393 -24.56 -4.25 -19.73
C PHE A 393 -23.08 -4.23 -19.30
N TYR A 394 -22.62 -5.29 -18.64
CA TYR A 394 -21.25 -5.37 -18.13
C TYR A 394 -20.38 -6.28 -19.00
N ASP A 395 -19.18 -5.82 -19.33
CA ASP A 395 -18.14 -6.64 -19.96
C ASP A 395 -17.26 -7.36 -18.91
N GLY A 396 -16.23 -8.07 -19.37
CA GLY A 396 -15.31 -8.79 -18.48
C GLY A 396 -14.54 -7.85 -17.55
N HIS A 397 -14.18 -6.66 -18.03
CA HIS A 397 -13.44 -5.65 -17.25
C HIS A 397 -14.33 -5.03 -16.17
N ASP A 398 -15.63 -4.85 -16.45
CA ASP A 398 -16.62 -4.43 -15.46
C ASP A 398 -16.82 -5.44 -14.34
N VAL A 399 -16.87 -6.73 -14.70
CA VAL A 399 -16.94 -7.82 -13.71
C VAL A 399 -15.67 -7.86 -12.87
N TRP A 400 -14.51 -7.58 -13.47
CA TRP A 400 -13.25 -7.40 -12.72
C TRP A 400 -13.37 -6.31 -11.66
N HIS A 401 -13.84 -5.10 -12.01
CA HIS A 401 -14.02 -4.00 -11.04
C HIS A 401 -14.89 -4.40 -9.84
N ALA A 402 -16.01 -5.11 -10.09
CA ALA A 402 -16.89 -5.56 -9.02
C ALA A 402 -16.18 -6.57 -8.10
N LEU A 403 -15.48 -7.55 -8.67
CA LEU A 403 -14.80 -8.61 -7.91
C LEU A 403 -13.58 -8.08 -7.14
N SER A 404 -12.79 -7.20 -7.73
CA SER A 404 -11.64 -6.57 -7.07
C SER A 404 -12.09 -5.64 -5.93
N ALA A 405 -13.20 -4.90 -6.08
CA ALA A 405 -13.78 -4.10 -5.01
C ALA A 405 -14.17 -4.95 -3.79
N ILE A 406 -14.85 -6.08 -4.02
CA ILE A 406 -15.19 -7.05 -2.99
C ILE A 406 -13.91 -7.60 -2.34
N SER A 407 -12.91 -7.97 -3.15
CA SER A 407 -11.66 -8.57 -2.68
C SER A 407 -10.83 -7.62 -1.81
N LEU A 408 -10.74 -6.34 -2.17
CA LEU A 408 -10.10 -5.31 -1.37
C LEU A 408 -10.82 -5.08 -0.05
N PHE A 409 -12.16 -4.96 -0.08
CA PHE A 409 -12.97 -4.84 1.14
C PHE A 409 -12.74 -6.02 2.09
N LEU A 410 -12.78 -7.25 1.58
CA LEU A 410 -12.53 -8.45 2.38
C LEU A 410 -11.10 -8.47 2.93
N SER A 411 -10.11 -8.06 2.15
CA SER A 411 -8.72 -7.93 2.58
C SER A 411 -8.55 -6.90 3.70
N PHE A 412 -9.27 -5.78 3.64
CA PHE A 412 -9.30 -4.80 4.73
C PHE A 412 -10.00 -5.33 5.98
N MET A 413 -11.07 -6.14 5.82
CA MET A 413 -11.68 -6.86 6.94
C MET A 413 -10.70 -7.83 7.59
N VAL A 414 -9.91 -8.57 6.81
CA VAL A 414 -8.85 -9.43 7.35
C VAL A 414 -7.92 -8.61 8.23
N LEU A 415 -7.37 -7.49 7.73
CA LEU A 415 -6.48 -6.63 8.52
C LEU A 415 -7.14 -6.04 9.77
N LEU A 416 -8.46 -5.82 9.77
CA LEU A 416 -9.19 -5.27 10.91
C LEU A 416 -9.36 -6.27 12.06
N TYR A 417 -9.53 -7.56 11.74
CA TYR A 417 -9.83 -8.63 12.71
C TYR A 417 -8.66 -9.59 12.97
N LEU A 418 -7.53 -9.45 12.25
CA LEU A 418 -6.41 -10.40 12.28
C LEU A 418 -5.81 -10.64 13.67
N ASP A 419 -5.80 -9.62 14.53
CA ASP A 419 -5.16 -9.65 15.85
C ASP A 419 -6.15 -9.64 17.02
N ASP A 420 -7.39 -10.04 16.77
CA ASP A 420 -8.41 -10.11 17.81
C ASP A 420 -8.13 -11.23 18.84
N ASP A 421 -7.34 -12.25 18.47
CA ASP A 421 -6.91 -13.33 19.37
C ASP A 421 -6.00 -12.85 20.51
N VAL A 422 -5.25 -11.77 20.28
CA VAL A 422 -4.32 -11.20 21.26
C VAL A 422 -4.90 -10.00 22.02
N ALA A 423 -6.16 -9.62 21.77
CA ALA A 423 -6.78 -8.43 22.36
C ALA A 423 -6.73 -8.38 23.89
N TYR A 424 -6.79 -9.54 24.55
CA TYR A 424 -6.77 -9.68 26.01
C TYR A 424 -5.44 -10.26 26.55
N LYS A 425 -4.42 -10.46 25.70
CA LYS A 425 -3.11 -10.94 26.16
C LYS A 425 -2.27 -9.80 26.74
N PRO A 426 -1.49 -10.03 27.82
CA PRO A 426 -0.55 -9.04 28.33
C PRO A 426 0.49 -8.62 27.28
N ARG A 427 0.71 -7.31 27.11
CA ARG A 427 1.61 -6.73 26.09
C ARG A 427 3.06 -7.18 26.18
N ASN A 428 3.51 -7.52 27.38
CA ASN A 428 4.84 -8.05 27.66
C ASN A 428 5.02 -9.51 27.20
N THR A 429 3.95 -10.18 26.75
CA THR A 429 4.00 -11.53 26.16
C THR A 429 3.83 -11.53 24.64
N ILE A 430 3.43 -10.39 24.06
CA ILE A 430 3.19 -10.26 22.63
C ILE A 430 4.51 -9.89 21.95
N SER A 431 5.08 -10.80 21.16
CA SER A 431 6.35 -10.60 20.47
C SER A 431 6.25 -9.63 19.29
N VAL A 432 7.34 -8.90 19.05
CA VAL A 432 7.56 -8.02 17.89
C VAL A 432 8.44 -8.74 16.88
N PHE A 433 7.99 -8.86 15.64
CA PHE A 433 8.71 -9.55 14.56
C PHE A 433 8.87 -8.68 13.33
#